data_AF-L7WDR8-F1
#
_entry.id   AF-L7WDR8-F1
#
_cell.length_a   1.000
_cell.length_b   1.000
_cell.length_c   1.000
_cell.angle_alpha   90.00
_cell.angle_beta   90.00
_cell.angle_gamma   90.00
#
_symmetry.space_group_name_H-M   'P 1'
#
loop_
_entity.id
_entity.type
_entity.pdbx_description
1 polymer ?
#
loop_
_entity_poly.entity_id
_entity_poly.type
_entity_poly.pdbx_seq_one_letter_code
_entity_poly.pdbx_strand_id
1 'polypeptide(L)' 'MSQKDLAYASNLDRSYIASVENGKRNISIVNIEKISSALGVDLKEFFKTKHFENITTD' A
#
# COMPACT_ATOMS: atom_id res chain seq x y z
N MET A 1 11.28 -5.75 -5.73
CA MET A 1 11.52 -4.35 -5.34
C MET A 1 11.88 -4.34 -3.85
N SER A 2 12.93 -3.62 -3.44
CA SER A 2 13.26 -3.48 -2.01
C SER A 2 12.42 -2.38 -1.34
N GLN A 3 12.40 -2.32 0.00
CA GLN A 3 11.75 -1.22 0.73
C GLN A 3 12.31 0.16 0.35
N LYS A 4 13.61 0.25 0.04
CA LYS A 4 14.26 1.49 -0.40
C LYS A 4 13.75 1.91 -1.77
N ASP A 5 13.61 0.95 -2.69
CA ASP A 5 13.13 1.21 -4.04
C ASP A 5 11.65 1.63 -4.01
N LEU A 6 10.82 0.97 -3.19
CA LEU A 6 9.41 1.32 -3.04
C LEU A 6 9.24 2.71 -2.42
N ALA A 7 10.02 3.03 -1.40
CA ALA A 7 10.02 4.36 -0.77
C ALA A 7 10.35 5.45 -1.80
N TYR A 8 11.39 5.24 -2.60
CA TYR A 8 11.77 6.16 -3.68
C TYR A 8 10.65 6.29 -4.72
N ALA A 9 10.12 5.18 -5.22
CA ALA A 9 9.09 5.17 -6.26
C ALA A 9 7.74 5.77 -5.80
N SER A 10 7.38 5.62 -4.53
CA SER A 10 6.15 6.16 -3.95
C SER A 10 6.30 7.57 -3.36
N ASN A 11 7.50 8.16 -3.42
CA ASN A 11 7.85 9.42 -2.77
C ASN A 11 7.48 9.42 -1.26
N LEU A 12 7.87 8.35 -0.57
CA LEU A 12 7.69 8.14 0.86
C LEU A 12 9.03 7.86 1.52
N ASP A 13 9.11 8.09 2.84
CA ASP A 13 10.32 7.76 3.59
C ASP A 13 10.49 6.24 3.76
N ARG A 14 11.73 5.75 3.69
CA ARG A 14 12.02 4.31 3.85
C ARG A 14 11.57 3.78 5.20
N SER A 15 11.78 4.54 6.29
CA SER A 15 11.33 4.14 7.64
C SER A 15 9.81 4.17 7.76
N TYR A 16 9.12 5.03 7.00
CA TYR A 16 7.66 5.01 6.90
C TYR A 16 7.17 3.71 6.24
N ILE A 17 7.73 3.35 5.08
CA ILE A 17 7.41 2.07 4.41
C ILE A 17 7.67 0.88 5.34
N ALA A 18 8.85 0.81 5.96
CA ALA A 18 9.17 -0.26 6.90
C ALA A 18 8.20 -0.30 8.09
N SER A 19 7.77 0.85 8.59
CA SER A 19 6.81 0.93 9.69
C SER A 19 5.40 0.51 9.26
N VAL A 20 5.00 0.74 8.01
CA VAL A 20 3.71 0.30 7.44
C VAL A 20 3.69 -1.21 7.29
N GLU A 21 4.72 -1.80 6.68
CA GLU A 21 4.83 -3.26 6.49
C GLU A 21 4.86 -4.03 7.81
N ASN A 22 5.39 -3.41 8.87
CA ASN A 22 5.39 -3.98 10.23
C ASN A 22 4.10 -3.69 11.03
N GLY A 23 3.07 -3.09 10.43
CA GLY A 23 1.79 -2.78 11.10
C GLY A 23 1.89 -1.72 12.19
N LYS A 24 2.94 -0.88 12.18
CA LYS A 24 3.20 0.18 13.18
C LYS A 24 2.67 1.56 12.75
N ARG A 25 1.90 1.63 11.67
CA ARG A 25 1.24 2.86 11.18
C ARG A 25 -0.21 2.60 10.87
N ASN A 26 -1.05 3.58 11.20
CA ASN A 26 -2.35 3.75 10.59
C ASN A 26 -2.17 4.57 9.31
N ILE A 27 -2.05 3.88 8.17
CA ILE A 27 -1.75 4.51 6.88
C ILE A 27 -3.00 5.15 6.27
N SER A 28 -2.86 6.32 5.65
CA SER A 28 -3.96 6.98 4.92
C SER A 28 -4.14 6.36 3.53
N ILE A 29 -5.38 6.41 3.00
CA ILE A 29 -5.68 5.91 1.65
C ILE A 29 -4.84 6.59 0.56
N VAL A 30 -4.52 7.88 0.72
CA VAL A 30 -3.66 8.65 -0.20
C VAL A 30 -2.24 8.06 -0.26
N ASN A 31 -1.70 7.57 0.86
CA ASN A 31 -0.38 6.94 0.85
C ASN A 31 -0.45 5.50 0.33
N ILE A 32 -1.57 4.79 0.51
CA ILE A 32 -1.80 3.50 -0.15
C ILE A 32 -1.86 3.68 -1.67
N GLU A 33 -2.52 4.75 -2.15
CA GLU A 33 -2.58 5.08 -3.58
C GLU A 33 -1.18 5.28 -4.18
N LYS A 34 -0.32 6.05 -3.50
CA LYS A 34 1.08 6.23 -3.91
C LYS A 34 1.85 4.91 -3.98
N ILE A 35 1.66 4.03 -2.98
CA ILE A 35 2.30 2.71 -2.94
C ILE A 35 1.77 1.83 -4.09
N SER A 36 0.45 1.79 -4.30
CA SER A 36 -0.16 1.02 -5.41
C SER A 36 0.34 1.51 -6.77
N SER A 37 0.39 2.83 -6.98
CA SER A 37 0.90 3.44 -8.20
C SER A 37 2.38 3.10 -8.43
N ALA A 38 3.20 3.13 -7.37
CA ALA A 38 4.60 2.74 -7.42
C ALA A 38 4.80 1.24 -7.72
N LEU A 39 3.83 0.40 -7.39
CA LEU A 39 3.76 -1.02 -7.74
C LEU A 39 3.21 -1.27 -9.14
N GLY A 40 2.74 -0.24 -9.85
CA GLY A 40 2.18 -0.35 -11.20
C GLY A 40 0.75 -0.88 -11.25
N VAL A 41 0.00 -0.78 -10.14
CA VAL A 41 -1.42 -1.17 -10.06
C VAL A 41 -2.27 -0.01 -9.57
N ASP A 42 -3.56 0.00 -9.94
CA ASP A 42 -4.50 0.94 -9.35
C ASP A 42 -4.98 0.46 -7.97
N LEU A 43 -5.67 1.34 -7.23
CA LEU A 43 -6.20 1.02 -5.91
C LEU A 43 -7.18 -0.17 -5.93
N LYS A 44 -7.97 -0.31 -7.00
CA LYS A 44 -8.97 -1.38 -7.09
C LYS A 44 -8.29 -2.74 -7.17
N GLU A 45 -7.29 -2.88 -8.02
CA GLU A 45 -6.51 -4.11 -8.15
C GLU A 45 -5.67 -4.36 -6.89
N PHE A 46 -5.10 -3.30 -6.27
CA PHE A 46 -4.35 -3.43 -5.01
C PHE A 46 -5.19 -4.07 -3.89
N PHE A 47 -6.47 -3.72 -3.78
CA PHE A 47 -7.39 -4.28 -2.78
C PHE A 47 -8.10 -5.56 -3.24
N LYS A 48 -7.90 -6.03 -4.47
CA LYS A 48 -8.54 -7.24 -5.00
C LYS A 48 -7.84 -8.50 -4.49
N THR A 49 -8.09 -8.80 -3.22
CA THR A 49 -7.61 -10.01 -2.55
C THR A 49 -8.74 -10.59 -1.68
N LYS A 50 -8.64 -11.89 -1.36
CA LYS A 50 -9.60 -12.62 -0.52
C LYS A 50 -9.95 -11.92 0.80
N HIS A 51 -9.05 -11.11 1.35
CA HIS A 51 -9.27 -10.38 2.60
C HIS A 51 -10.29 -9.25 2.47
N PHE A 52 -10.48 -8.72 1.26
CA PHE A 52 -11.41 -7.63 0.96
C PHE A 52 -12.62 -8.09 0.12
N GLU A 53 -12.63 -9.34 -0.34
CA GLU A 53 -13.74 -9.94 -1.10
C GLU A 53 -14.96 -10.27 -0.22
N ASN A 54 -14.78 -10.41 1.09
CA ASN A 54 -15.85 -10.76 2.04
C ASN A 54 -16.76 -9.56 2.41
N ILE A 55 -16.73 -8.47 1.64
CA ILE A 55 -17.68 -7.35 1.75
C ILE A 55 -18.69 -7.49 0.60
N THR A 56 -19.32 -8.64 0.47
CA THR A 56 -20.67 -8.69 -0.11
C THR A 56 -21.60 -8.18 0.99
N THR A 57 -22.08 -6.95 0.82
CA THR A 57 -23.24 -6.43 1.56
C THR A 57 -24.41 -7.40 1.38
N ASP A 58 -24.89 -7.95 2.49
CA ASP A 58 -26.31 -8.27 2.66
C ASP A 58 -27.15 -6.98 2.61
#